data_AF-A0AAD8BSB9-F1
#
_entry.id   AF-A0AAD8BSB9-F1
#
_cell.length_a   1.000
_cell.length_b   1.000
_cell.length_c   1.000
_cell.angle_alpha   90.00
_cell.angle_beta   90.00
_cell.angle_gamma   90.00
#
_symmetry.space_group_name_H-M   'P 1'
#
loop_
_entity.id
_entity.type
_entity.pdbx_description
1 polymer ?
#
loop_
_entity_poly.entity_id
_entity_poly.type
_entity_poly.pdbx_seq_one_letter_code
_entity_poly.pdbx_strand_id
1 'polypeptide(L)'
;MSMSDEDREIDIESDADDEESPQTFSSDDKRAHHNALERKRRDHIKDSFHSLRDCVPQDDTKTNTSSKTSRAQILRQAAEYIIRMRDKTMQNDRHINILKQQNDDLQSQIKALQKSQAGGKAVLSSSFLDEERGDDDYESYEEEAVITSPPSKRKKNKL
;
A
#
# COMPACT_ATOMS: atom_id res chain seq x y z
N MET A 1 33.05 39.97 -41.70
CA MET A 1 31.69 39.90 -41.12
C MET A 1 31.01 38.71 -41.78
N SER A 2 30.64 37.72 -40.96
CA SER A 2 30.04 36.45 -41.37
C SER A 2 28.53 36.56 -41.29
N MET A 3 27.84 36.26 -42.39
CA MET A 3 26.43 35.83 -42.40
C MET A 3 26.37 34.78 -43.50
N SER A 4 26.54 33.52 -43.13
CA SER A 4 26.28 32.39 -44.02
C SER A 4 24.99 31.74 -43.56
N ASP A 5 24.13 31.51 -44.55
CA ASP A 5 22.80 30.95 -44.47
C ASP A 5 22.78 29.63 -43.70
N GLU A 6 22.04 29.60 -42.59
CA GLU A 6 21.58 28.38 -41.93
C GLU A 6 20.05 28.43 -41.86
N ASP A 7 19.42 28.38 -43.03
CA ASP A 7 18.04 27.94 -43.20
C ASP A 7 17.96 26.45 -42.79
N ARG A 8 17.83 26.22 -41.48
CA ARG A 8 17.23 24.99 -40.97
C ARG A 8 15.75 25.24 -40.78
N GLU A 9 15.01 25.10 -41.87
CA GLU A 9 13.57 24.82 -41.79
C GLU A 9 13.42 23.59 -40.88
N ILE A 10 12.86 23.79 -39.70
CA ILE A 10 12.49 22.70 -38.81
C ILE A 10 11.19 22.16 -39.37
N ASP A 11 11.30 21.12 -40.19
CA ASP A 11 10.15 20.32 -40.61
C ASP A 11 9.64 19.56 -39.38
N ILE A 12 8.74 20.19 -38.62
CA ILE A 12 7.91 19.50 -37.64
C ILE A 12 6.88 18.73 -38.46
N GLU A 13 7.26 17.54 -38.90
CA GLU A 13 6.27 16.51 -39.20
C GLU A 13 5.58 16.16 -37.87
N SER A 14 4.48 16.87 -37.62
CA SER A 14 3.50 16.55 -36.59
C SER A 14 2.80 15.25 -36.99
N ASP A 15 3.45 14.12 -36.73
CA ASP A 15 2.83 12.81 -36.68
C ASP A 15 1.90 12.73 -35.47
N ALA A 16 0.72 13.33 -35.63
CA ALA A 16 -0.41 13.16 -34.76
C ALA A 16 -1.65 13.10 -35.67
N ASP A 17 -2.08 11.87 -35.93
CA ASP A 17 -3.40 11.51 -36.47
C ASP A 17 -4.54 12.12 -35.62
N ASP A 18 -4.77 13.43 -35.78
CA ASP A 18 -6.00 14.12 -35.37
C ASP A 18 -6.38 15.10 -36.48
N GLU A 19 -6.84 14.54 -37.59
CA GLU A 19 -7.61 15.24 -38.63
C GLU A 19 -8.96 15.74 -38.05
N GLU A 20 -8.92 16.59 -37.02
CA GLU A 20 -9.99 17.56 -36.76
C GLU A 20 -9.57 18.86 -37.45
N SER A 21 -10.11 19.05 -38.66
CA SER A 21 -10.13 20.28 -39.45
C SER A 21 -9.94 21.54 -38.58
N PRO A 22 -9.14 22.54 -39.00
CA PRO A 22 -8.99 23.80 -38.28
C PRO A 22 -10.31 24.60 -38.34
N GLN A 23 -11.29 24.18 -37.54
CA GLN A 23 -12.45 24.96 -37.18
C GLN A 23 -11.88 26.18 -36.48
N THR A 24 -12.04 27.34 -37.11
CA THR A 24 -11.71 28.63 -36.52
C THR A 24 -12.65 28.87 -35.35
N PHE A 25 -12.40 28.21 -34.22
CA PHE A 25 -13.15 28.40 -33.00
C PHE A 25 -13.08 29.87 -32.65
N SER A 26 -14.24 30.48 -32.46
CA SER A 26 -14.30 31.86 -31.98
C SER A 26 -13.58 31.93 -30.62
N SER A 27 -13.09 33.10 -30.24
CA SER A 27 -12.49 33.30 -28.92
C SER A 27 -13.43 32.87 -27.78
N ASP A 28 -14.74 32.97 -28.01
CA ASP A 28 -15.78 32.51 -27.08
C ASP A 28 -15.86 30.98 -27.01
N ASP A 29 -15.73 30.26 -28.12
CA ASP A 29 -15.71 28.79 -28.15
C ASP A 29 -14.50 28.23 -27.42
N LYS A 30 -13.32 28.85 -27.61
CA LYS A 30 -12.09 28.47 -26.87
C LYS A 30 -12.27 28.67 -25.36
N ARG A 31 -12.91 29.77 -24.95
CA ARG A 31 -13.22 30.06 -23.54
C ARG A 31 -14.24 29.08 -22.96
N ALA A 32 -15.26 28.72 -23.73
CA ALA A 32 -16.28 27.74 -23.33
C ALA A 32 -15.65 26.35 -23.14
N HIS A 33 -14.83 25.90 -24.09
CA HIS A 33 -14.12 24.62 -24.01
C HIS A 33 -13.19 24.56 -22.79
N HIS A 34 -12.38 25.60 -22.57
CA HIS A 34 -11.52 25.70 -21.39
C HIS A 34 -12.32 25.62 -20.06
N ASN A 35 -13.46 26.32 -19.99
CA ASN A 35 -14.35 26.26 -18.82
C ASN A 35 -14.95 24.87 -18.59
N ALA A 36 -15.25 24.14 -19.67
CA ALA A 36 -15.75 22.77 -19.60
C ALA A 36 -14.68 21.82 -19.05
N LEU A 37 -13.46 21.92 -19.57
CA LEU A 37 -12.32 21.12 -19.08
C LEU A 37 -12.02 21.38 -17.61
N GLU A 38 -12.00 22.64 -17.17
CA GLU A 38 -11.75 22.95 -15.76
C GLU A 38 -12.89 22.46 -14.85
N ARG A 39 -14.15 22.46 -15.32
CA ARG A 39 -15.26 21.83 -14.56
C ARG A 39 -14.99 20.34 -14.36
N LYS A 40 -14.66 19.61 -15.43
CA LYS A 40 -14.31 18.17 -15.36
C LYS A 40 -13.15 17.93 -14.38
N ARG A 41 -12.09 18.76 -14.44
CA ARG A 41 -10.97 18.69 -13.51
C ARG A 41 -11.39 18.89 -12.05
N ARG A 42 -12.24 19.90 -11.78
CA ARG A 42 -12.75 20.17 -10.42
C ARG A 42 -13.62 19.03 -9.89
N ASP A 43 -14.41 18.39 -10.74
CA ASP A 43 -15.22 17.23 -10.34
C ASP A 43 -14.36 16.03 -10.00
N HIS A 44 -13.32 15.73 -10.80
CA HIS A 44 -12.36 14.68 -10.45
C HIS A 44 -11.67 14.95 -9.09
N ILE A 45 -11.24 16.19 -8.84
CA ILE A 45 -10.64 16.57 -7.55
C ILE A 45 -11.65 16.41 -6.41
N LYS A 46 -12.90 16.82 -6.64
CA LYS A 46 -13.97 16.67 -5.64
C LYS A 46 -14.16 15.19 -5.30
N ASP A 47 -14.18 14.31 -6.27
CA ASP A 47 -14.32 12.86 -6.06
C ASP A 47 -13.11 12.30 -5.29
N SER A 48 -11.88 12.71 -5.63
CA SER A 48 -10.68 12.36 -4.87
C SER A 48 -10.76 12.79 -3.40
N PHE A 49 -11.35 13.95 -3.10
CA PHE A 49 -11.57 14.39 -1.72
C PHE A 49 -12.60 13.52 -0.98
N HIS A 50 -13.65 13.04 -1.65
CA HIS A 50 -14.60 12.10 -1.07
C HIS A 50 -13.92 10.74 -0.78
N SER A 51 -13.18 10.20 -1.75
CA SER A 51 -12.42 8.96 -1.55
C SER A 51 -11.40 9.08 -0.41
N LEU A 52 -10.68 10.20 -0.31
CA LEU A 52 -9.75 10.44 0.79
C LEU A 52 -10.47 10.48 2.14
N ARG A 53 -11.61 11.15 2.21
CA ARG A 53 -12.42 11.22 3.44
C ARG A 53 -12.87 9.83 3.89
N ASP A 54 -13.30 8.99 2.96
CA ASP A 54 -13.82 7.65 3.28
C ASP A 54 -12.71 6.68 3.73
N CYS A 55 -11.45 6.91 3.30
CA CYS A 55 -10.28 6.14 3.75
C CYS A 55 -9.78 6.54 5.15
N VAL A 56 -10.15 7.72 5.65
CA VAL A 56 -9.68 8.24 6.93
C VAL A 56 -10.79 8.03 7.97
N PRO A 57 -10.57 7.22 9.03
CA PRO A 57 -11.53 7.07 10.11
C PRO A 57 -11.91 8.45 10.67
N GLN A 58 -13.21 8.77 10.63
CA GLN A 58 -13.72 9.97 11.25
C GLN A 58 -13.89 9.69 12.75
N ASP A 59 -13.32 10.52 13.61
CA ASP A 59 -13.60 10.45 15.04
C ASP A 59 -15.07 10.85 15.22
N ASP A 60 -15.96 9.87 15.40
CA ASP A 60 -17.43 10.01 15.52
C ASP A 60 -17.88 10.97 16.65
N THR A 61 -16.94 11.51 17.42
CA THR A 61 -17.17 12.32 18.61
C THR A 61 -17.52 13.79 18.33
N LYS A 62 -17.27 14.32 17.12
CA LYS A 62 -17.62 15.71 16.78
C LYS A 62 -18.24 15.80 15.40
N THR A 63 -19.57 15.77 15.38
CA THR A 63 -20.45 16.09 14.24
C THR A 63 -20.63 14.96 13.23
N ASN A 64 -21.61 14.11 13.51
CA ASN A 64 -22.16 13.09 12.62
C ASN A 64 -22.95 13.75 11.45
N THR A 65 -22.27 14.59 10.68
CA THR A 65 -22.77 15.12 9.41
C THR A 65 -21.70 14.91 8.37
N SER A 66 -21.65 13.69 7.84
CA SER A 66 -20.80 13.26 6.74
C SER A 66 -20.78 14.22 5.55
N SER A 67 -21.84 15.02 5.38
CA SER A 67 -22.03 15.99 4.33
C SER A 67 -21.37 17.38 4.57
N LYS A 68 -20.71 17.63 5.70
CA LYS A 68 -20.18 18.97 6.06
C LYS A 68 -18.68 19.06 6.36
N THR A 69 -17.90 18.00 6.13
CA THR A 69 -16.44 18.08 6.36
C THR A 69 -15.78 18.94 5.28
N SER A 70 -15.12 20.03 5.67
CA SER A 70 -14.42 20.91 4.73
C SER A 70 -13.17 20.26 4.13
N ARG A 71 -12.75 20.69 2.93
CA ARG A 71 -11.50 20.21 2.29
C ARG A 71 -10.29 20.35 3.20
N ALA A 72 -10.18 21.47 3.92
CA ALA A 72 -9.08 21.72 4.85
C ALA A 72 -9.10 20.72 6.04
N GLN A 73 -10.28 20.35 6.54
CA GLN A 73 -10.40 19.33 7.58
C GLN A 73 -10.01 17.94 7.07
N ILE A 74 -10.43 17.56 5.85
CA ILE A 74 -10.04 16.27 5.23
C ILE A 74 -8.52 16.18 5.15
N LEU A 75 -7.84 17.23 4.70
CA LEU A 75 -6.37 17.25 4.61
C LEU A 75 -5.71 17.13 6.00
N ARG A 76 -6.19 17.87 7.00
CA ARG A 76 -5.65 17.80 8.36
C ARG A 76 -5.83 16.41 8.97
N GLN A 77 -7.03 15.85 8.88
CA GLN A 77 -7.33 14.54 9.45
C GLN A 77 -6.54 13.43 8.74
N ALA A 78 -6.35 13.53 7.42
CA ALA A 78 -5.51 12.60 6.67
C ALA A 78 -4.04 12.67 7.12
N ALA A 79 -3.49 13.88 7.29
CA ALA A 79 -2.13 14.06 7.77
C ALA A 79 -1.93 13.49 9.18
N GLU A 80 -2.83 13.81 10.10
CA GLU A 80 -2.84 13.26 11.46
C GLU A 80 -2.97 11.73 11.45
N TYR A 81 -3.82 11.18 10.56
CA TYR A 81 -4.00 9.75 10.43
C TYR A 81 -2.75 9.04 9.92
N ILE A 82 -2.07 9.59 8.92
CA ILE A 82 -0.79 9.05 8.43
C ILE A 82 0.26 9.02 9.54
N ILE A 83 0.39 10.11 10.30
CA ILE A 83 1.36 10.19 11.41
C ILE A 83 1.04 9.14 12.47
N ARG A 84 -0.21 9.08 12.93
CA ARG A 84 -0.66 8.11 13.94
C ARG A 84 -0.44 6.67 13.49
N MET A 85 -0.72 6.37 12.22
CA MET A 85 -0.54 5.02 11.68
C MET A 85 0.95 4.64 11.59
N ARG A 86 1.84 5.59 11.26
CA ARG A 86 3.30 5.35 11.30
C ARG A 86 3.77 5.04 12.71
N ASP A 87 3.37 5.84 13.69
CA ASP A 87 3.74 5.62 15.10
C ASP A 87 3.21 4.28 15.62
N LYS A 88 1.97 3.92 15.24
CA LYS A 88 1.36 2.63 15.58
C LYS A 88 2.12 1.46 14.96
N THR A 89 2.51 1.54 13.69
CA THR A 89 3.34 0.51 13.05
C THR A 89 4.68 0.35 13.79
N MET A 90 5.37 1.45 14.09
CA MET A 90 6.62 1.41 14.85
C MET A 90 6.46 0.81 16.27
N GLN A 91 5.33 1.09 16.93
CA GLN A 91 5.03 0.47 18.22
C GLN A 91 4.76 -1.03 18.08
N ASN A 92 3.99 -1.44 17.07
CA ASN A 92 3.72 -2.84 16.79
C ASN A 92 5.01 -3.60 16.48
N ASP A 93 5.92 -3.04 15.68
CA ASP A 93 7.21 -3.65 15.37
C ASP A 93 8.06 -3.86 16.62
N ARG A 94 8.07 -2.88 17.53
CA ARG A 94 8.72 -3.02 18.84
C ARG A 94 8.10 -4.16 19.66
N HIS A 95 6.78 -4.24 19.71
CA HIS A 95 6.09 -5.31 20.43
C HIS A 95 6.40 -6.69 19.82
N ILE A 96 6.41 -6.79 18.49
CA ILE A 96 6.78 -8.02 17.77
C ILE A 96 8.21 -8.44 18.15
N ASN A 97 9.16 -7.51 18.17
CA ASN A 97 10.56 -7.82 18.52
C ASN A 97 10.70 -8.28 19.97
N ILE A 98 10.00 -7.65 20.92
CA ILE A 98 9.98 -8.07 22.32
C ILE A 98 9.39 -9.49 22.44
N LEU A 99 8.27 -9.77 21.79
CA LEU A 99 7.65 -11.09 21.82
C LEU A 99 8.53 -12.17 21.17
N LYS A 100 9.25 -11.84 20.10
CA LYS A 100 10.23 -12.75 19.49
C LYS A 100 11.34 -13.10 20.47
N GLN A 101 11.96 -12.10 21.11
CA GLN A 101 13.00 -12.33 22.12
C GLN A 101 12.47 -13.20 23.29
N GLN A 102 11.27 -12.91 23.78
CA GLN A 102 10.65 -13.69 24.85
C GLN A 102 10.41 -15.15 24.41
N ASN A 103 9.98 -15.37 23.18
CA ASN A 103 9.81 -16.72 22.64
C ASN A 103 11.16 -17.45 22.52
N ASP A 104 12.21 -16.79 22.04
CA ASP A 104 13.54 -17.38 21.91
C ASP A 104 14.12 -17.78 23.28
N ASP A 105 13.93 -16.92 24.29
CA ASP A 105 14.33 -17.19 25.66
C ASP A 105 13.57 -18.40 26.24
N LEU A 106 12.26 -18.46 26.02
CA LEU A 106 11.43 -19.59 26.47
C LEU A 106 11.79 -20.89 25.74
N GLN A 107 12.03 -20.84 24.43
CA GLN A 107 12.49 -22.00 23.65
C GLN A 107 13.84 -22.51 24.15
N SER A 108 14.76 -21.61 24.48
CA SER A 108 16.06 -21.94 25.06
C SER A 108 15.91 -22.62 26.43
N GLN A 109 15.02 -22.11 27.28
CA GLN A 109 14.70 -22.72 28.58
C GLN A 109 14.08 -24.12 28.42
N ILE A 110 13.11 -24.27 27.50
CA ILE A 110 12.48 -25.57 27.21
C ILE A 110 13.55 -26.58 26.76
N LYS A 111 14.43 -26.20 25.83
CA LYS A 111 15.51 -27.07 25.35
C LYS A 111 16.48 -27.48 26.45
N ALA A 112 16.84 -26.57 27.35
CA ALA A 112 17.69 -26.85 28.50
C ALA A 112 17.02 -27.84 29.48
N LEU A 113 15.72 -27.66 29.77
CA LEU A 113 14.95 -28.56 30.62
C LEU A 113 14.75 -29.94 29.99
N GLN A 114 14.50 -30.01 28.68
CA GLN A 114 14.41 -31.29 27.96
C GLN A 114 15.73 -32.06 28.04
N LYS A 115 16.88 -31.39 27.91
CA LYS A 115 18.20 -32.00 28.06
C LYS A 115 18.45 -32.52 29.47
N SER A 116 18.09 -31.77 30.52
CA SER A 116 18.25 -32.23 31.90
C SER A 116 17.30 -33.38 32.26
N GLN A 117 16.09 -33.37 31.71
CA GLN A 117 15.10 -34.43 31.91
C GLN A 117 15.45 -35.72 31.15
N ALA A 118 16.05 -35.61 29.95
CA ALA A 118 16.59 -36.75 29.22
C ALA A 118 17.74 -37.44 29.99
N GLY A 119 18.55 -36.67 30.72
CA GLY A 119 19.60 -37.21 31.61
C GLY A 119 19.07 -38.08 32.76
N GLY A 120 17.82 -37.87 33.21
CA GLY A 120 17.18 -38.69 34.25
C GLY A 120 16.48 -39.96 33.73
N LYS A 121 16.17 -40.03 32.42
CA LYS A 121 15.55 -41.21 31.78
C LYS A 121 16.51 -42.07 30.96
N ALA A 122 17.69 -41.55 30.59
CA ALA A 122 18.68 -42.26 29.78
C ALA A 122 19.25 -43.53 30.45
N VAL A 123 19.07 -43.73 31.76
CA VAL A 123 19.51 -44.96 32.45
C VAL A 123 18.59 -46.17 32.19
N LEU A 124 17.40 -45.98 31.61
CA LEU A 124 16.43 -47.08 31.41
C LEU A 124 16.11 -47.45 29.95
N SER A 125 16.71 -46.81 28.95
CA SER A 125 16.32 -47.02 27.53
C SER A 125 17.48 -47.11 26.54
N SER A 126 18.70 -47.41 26.99
CA SER A 126 19.85 -47.64 26.09
C SER A 126 19.94 -49.11 25.64
N SER A 127 18.82 -49.71 25.22
CA SER A 127 18.79 -51.08 24.68
C SER A 127 17.75 -51.29 23.58
N PHE A 128 17.34 -50.24 22.85
CA PHE A 128 16.45 -50.43 21.71
C PHE A 128 16.76 -49.43 20.58
N LEU A 129 17.69 -49.86 19.72
CA LEU A 129 17.79 -49.65 18.26
C LEU A 129 17.74 -48.17 17.79
N ASP A 130 18.83 -47.53 17.36
CA ASP A 130 19.57 -47.77 16.10
C ASP A 130 18.64 -48.01 14.91
N GLU A 131 18.35 -46.97 14.12
CA GLU A 131 18.22 -47.02 12.66
C GLU A 131 18.03 -45.62 12.03
N GLU A 132 18.87 -45.37 11.01
CA GLU A 132 18.66 -44.52 9.83
C GLU A 132 18.58 -42.99 9.97
N ARG A 133 19.75 -42.39 9.74
CA ARG A 133 20.00 -41.15 8.97
C ARG A 133 18.91 -40.83 7.93
N GLY A 134 18.30 -39.66 8.05
CA GLY A 134 17.71 -38.93 6.93
C GLY A 134 18.32 -37.52 6.90
N ASP A 135 19.19 -37.27 5.92
CA ASP A 135 19.55 -35.92 5.48
C ASP A 135 18.29 -35.34 4.80
N ASP A 136 17.47 -34.60 5.55
CA ASP A 136 16.44 -33.76 4.94
C ASP A 136 17.03 -32.36 4.73
N ASP A 137 17.45 -32.14 3.49
CA ASP A 137 17.79 -30.87 2.88
C ASP A 137 16.66 -29.84 3.11
N TYR A 138 16.90 -28.92 4.05
CA TYR A 138 15.98 -27.81 4.35
C TYR A 138 16.23 -26.69 3.35
N GLU A 139 15.52 -26.72 2.21
CA GLU A 139 15.49 -25.62 1.26
C GLU A 139 14.89 -24.34 1.89
N SER A 140 15.64 -23.24 1.77
CA SER A 140 15.23 -21.90 2.17
C SER A 140 14.42 -21.24 1.06
N TYR A 141 13.09 -21.20 1.20
CA TYR A 141 12.21 -20.46 0.29
C TYR A 141 12.26 -18.95 0.61
N GLU A 142 12.92 -18.16 -0.24
CA GLU A 142 12.72 -16.71 -0.31
C GLU A 142 11.35 -16.45 -0.96
N GLU A 143 10.32 -16.21 -0.14
CA GLU A 143 8.99 -15.84 -0.63
C GLU A 143 8.94 -14.33 -0.91
N GLU A 144 9.23 -13.93 -2.15
CA GLU A 144 8.91 -12.60 -2.68
C GLU A 144 7.38 -12.40 -2.60
N ALA A 145 6.94 -11.60 -1.61
CA ALA A 145 5.53 -11.35 -1.34
C ALA A 145 4.89 -10.51 -2.47
N VAL A 146 4.33 -11.18 -3.48
CA VAL A 146 3.42 -10.53 -4.45
C VAL A 146 2.06 -10.36 -3.79
N ILE A 147 1.77 -9.15 -3.33
CA ILE A 147 0.45 -8.77 -2.78
C ILE A 147 -0.58 -8.81 -3.92
N THR A 148 -1.34 -9.90 -4.03
CA THR A 148 -2.62 -9.89 -4.77
C THR A 148 -3.76 -10.09 -3.76
N SER A 149 -4.64 -9.10 -3.67
CA SER A 149 -5.84 -9.18 -2.82
C SER A 149 -6.91 -10.06 -3.47
N PRO A 150 -7.60 -10.94 -2.73
CA PRO A 150 -8.65 -11.79 -3.30
C PRO A 150 -9.98 -11.02 -3.50
N PRO A 151 -10.79 -11.36 -4.53
CA PRO A 151 -12.06 -10.68 -4.77
C PRO A 151 -13.15 -11.15 -3.79
N SER A 152 -13.76 -10.20 -3.06
CA SER A 152 -14.87 -10.46 -2.15
C SER A 152 -16.21 -10.54 -2.90
N LYS A 153 -16.79 -11.74 -2.99
CA LYS A 153 -18.18 -11.94 -3.44
C LYS A 153 -19.13 -11.75 -2.25
N ARG A 154 -19.79 -10.59 -2.14
CA ARG A 154 -20.90 -10.41 -1.20
C ARG A 154 -22.24 -10.82 -1.83
N LYS A 155 -22.84 -11.90 -1.31
CA LYS A 155 -24.25 -12.27 -1.52
C LYS A 155 -25.17 -11.18 -0.95
N LYS A 156 -26.15 -10.75 -1.74
CA LYS A 156 -27.25 -9.88 -1.30
C LYS A 156 -28.30 -10.74 -0.59
N ASN A 157 -28.56 -10.47 0.69
CA ASN A 157 -29.79 -10.91 1.34
C ASN A 157 -30.77 -9.73 1.32
N LYS A 158 -31.92 -9.94 0.68
CA LYS A 158 -33.11 -9.07 0.81
C LYS A 158 -33.81 -9.41 2.12
N LEU A 159 -34.16 -8.39 2.89
CA LEU A 159 -35.48 -8.25 3.49
C LEU A 159 -35.79 -6.76 3.63
#